data_AF-A0A3S0X3U7-F1
#
_entry.id   AF-A0A3S0X3U7-F1
#
_cell.length_a   1.000
_cell.length_b   1.000
_cell.length_c   1.000
_cell.angle_alpha   90.00
_cell.angle_beta   90.00
_cell.angle_gamma   90.00
#
_symmetry.space_group_name_H-M   'P 1'
#
loop_
_entity.id
_entity.type
_entity.pdbx_description
1 polymer ?
#
loop_
_entity_poly.entity_id
_entity_poly.type
_entity_poly.pdbx_seq_one_letter_code
_entity_poly.pdbx_strand_id
1 'polypeptide(L)'
;MTALDDGLNRIARKHEGAVQFFYEDPETFGAGHFVFYPENDTRSRFAIEEQYTGTDWSDDERLPTSWTWTAERRVRHSDGTHMWGVERTGEARAEDFWQVLVEAENWARRIQNRTTQAAQFGIGHRRRNEPPAPRL
;
A
#
# COMPACT_ATOMS: atom_id res chain seq x y z
N MET A 1 -0.05 10.30 19.26
CA MET A 1 -0.55 10.27 17.87
C MET A 1 -0.04 11.50 17.17
N THR A 2 0.68 11.31 16.08
CA THR A 2 1.32 12.38 15.30
C THR A 2 0.37 12.92 14.22
N ALA A 3 0.69 14.08 13.65
CA ALA A 3 -0.08 14.64 12.52
C ALA A 3 -0.02 13.74 11.27
N LEU A 4 1.03 12.94 11.11
CA LEU A 4 1.13 11.95 10.05
C LEU A 4 0.09 10.83 10.27
N ASP A 5 0.03 10.24 11.47
CA ASP A 5 -0.90 9.16 11.81
C ASP A 5 -2.35 9.55 11.50
N ASP A 6 -2.75 10.75 11.92
CA ASP A 6 -4.09 11.28 11.68
C ASP A 6 -4.35 11.46 10.18
N GLY A 7 -3.36 11.94 9.43
CA GLY A 7 -3.43 12.09 7.98
C GLY A 7 -3.61 10.75 7.27
N LEU A 8 -2.81 9.73 7.62
CA LEU A 8 -2.88 8.41 7.03
C LEU A 8 -4.23 7.73 7.32
N ASN A 9 -4.74 7.84 8.56
CA ASN A 9 -6.07 7.34 8.90
C ASN A 9 -7.19 8.03 8.09
N ARG A 10 -7.08 9.34 7.86
CA ARG A 10 -8.04 10.06 7.01
C ARG A 10 -8.00 9.57 5.57
N ILE A 11 -6.81 9.30 5.02
CA ILE A 11 -6.64 8.73 3.68
C ILE A 11 -7.29 7.33 3.61
N ALA A 12 -7.02 6.47 4.59
CA ALA A 12 -7.61 5.13 4.68
C ALA A 12 -9.14 5.17 4.65
N ARG A 13 -9.75 6.04 5.49
CA ARG A 13 -11.21 6.23 5.53
C ARG A 13 -11.76 6.81 4.23
N LYS A 14 -11.05 7.73 3.59
CA LYS A 14 -11.46 8.34 2.32
C LYS A 14 -11.50 7.33 1.18
N HIS A 15 -10.57 6.38 1.19
CA HIS A 15 -10.44 5.34 0.16
C HIS A 15 -10.90 3.97 0.67
N GLU A 16 -11.85 3.95 1.61
CA GLU A 16 -12.44 2.73 2.14
C GLU A 16 -12.99 1.83 1.02
N GLY A 17 -12.72 0.53 1.13
CA GLY A 17 -13.07 -0.48 0.12
C GLY A 17 -12.12 -0.54 -1.09
N ALA A 18 -11.18 0.41 -1.21
CA ALA A 18 -10.09 0.32 -2.19
C ALA A 18 -8.76 -0.06 -1.53
N VAL A 19 -8.48 0.44 -0.32
CA VAL A 19 -7.23 0.20 0.41
C VAL A 19 -7.49 -0.15 1.87
N GLN A 20 -6.59 -0.96 2.43
CA GLN A 20 -6.45 -1.26 3.85
C GLN A 20 -5.20 -0.57 4.39
N PHE A 21 -5.26 -0.13 5.64
CA PHE A 21 -4.18 0.54 6.34
C PHE A 21 -3.79 -0.25 7.59
N PHE A 22 -2.49 -0.48 7.77
CA PHE A 22 -1.93 -1.24 8.88
C PHE A 22 -0.85 -0.43 9.61
N TYR A 23 -0.89 -0.52 10.93
CA TYR A 23 0.25 -0.23 11.79
C TYR A 23 1.09 -1.51 11.83
N GLU A 24 2.35 -1.38 11.43
CA GLU A 24 3.28 -2.45 11.07
C GLU A 24 2.82 -3.25 9.85
N ASP A 25 3.76 -3.58 8.98
CA ASP A 25 3.48 -4.44 7.84
C ASP A 25 3.07 -5.84 8.31
N PRO A 26 1.90 -6.37 7.92
CA PRO A 26 1.50 -7.73 8.23
C PRO A 26 2.40 -8.81 7.58
N GLU A 27 3.22 -8.47 6.58
CA GLU A 27 4.22 -9.39 6.02
C GLU A 27 5.40 -9.55 6.99
N THR A 28 5.88 -10.79 7.19
CA THR A 28 7.06 -11.06 8.01
C THR A 28 8.29 -10.35 7.43
N PHE A 29 9.00 -9.57 8.24
CA PHE A 29 10.06 -8.65 7.78
C PHE A 29 9.57 -7.62 6.77
N GLY A 30 8.35 -7.12 6.96
CA GLY A 30 7.73 -6.21 6.01
C GLY A 30 8.37 -4.82 5.95
N ALA A 31 7.80 -3.96 5.13
CA ALA A 31 8.53 -2.82 4.55
C ALA A 31 8.34 -1.48 5.26
N GLY A 32 7.58 -1.43 6.34
CA GLY A 32 7.30 -0.16 7.01
C GLY A 32 6.53 -0.31 8.32
N HIS A 33 6.70 0.68 9.19
CA HIS A 33 5.83 0.89 10.35
C HIS A 33 4.41 1.33 9.96
N PHE A 34 4.20 1.97 8.81
CA PHE A 34 2.86 2.23 8.28
C PHE A 34 2.74 1.69 6.86
N VAL A 35 1.71 0.89 6.59
CA VAL A 35 1.56 0.27 5.26
C VAL A 35 0.13 0.32 4.75
N PHE A 36 -0.01 0.72 3.48
CA PHE A 36 -1.24 0.53 2.72
C PHE A 36 -1.14 -0.66 1.76
N TYR A 37 -2.19 -1.45 1.72
CA TYR A 37 -2.42 -2.48 0.71
C TYR A 37 -3.74 -2.22 -0.03
N PRO A 38 -3.91 -2.63 -1.30
CA PRO A 38 -5.23 -2.76 -1.90
C PRO A 38 -6.11 -3.76 -1.13
N GLU A 39 -7.40 -3.46 -0.99
CA GLU A 39 -8.36 -4.29 -0.23
C GLU A 39 -8.43 -5.76 -0.72
N ASN A 40 -8.32 -5.96 -2.04
CA ASN A 40 -8.52 -7.27 -2.69
C ASN A 40 -7.26 -7.78 -3.41
N ASP A 41 -6.10 -7.15 -3.20
CA ASP A 41 -4.85 -7.53 -3.86
C ASP A 41 -3.64 -7.14 -3.00
N THR A 42 -2.84 -8.12 -2.59
CA THR A 42 -1.61 -7.88 -1.82
C THR A 42 -0.36 -7.77 -2.69
N ARG A 43 -0.50 -7.66 -4.02
CA ARG A 43 0.63 -7.55 -4.95
C ARG A 43 1.18 -6.14 -5.10
N SER A 44 0.61 -5.14 -4.44
CA SER A 44 1.20 -3.81 -4.36
C SER A 44 1.06 -3.25 -2.95
N ARG A 45 1.99 -2.41 -2.53
CA ARG A 45 1.91 -1.72 -1.25
C ARG A 45 2.53 -0.33 -1.31
N PHE A 46 2.18 0.49 -0.33
CA PHE A 46 2.85 1.75 -0.03
C PHE A 46 3.28 1.69 1.43
N ALA A 47 4.58 1.60 1.68
CA ALA A 47 5.16 1.46 3.01
C ALA A 47 5.88 2.74 3.43
N ILE A 48 5.79 3.08 4.71
CA ILE A 48 6.40 4.26 5.32
C ILE A 48 7.15 3.79 6.57
N GLU A 49 8.39 4.24 6.71
CA GLU A 49 9.28 3.93 7.82
C GLU A 49 9.72 5.22 8.51
N GLU A 50 9.68 5.22 9.84
CA GLU A 50 10.10 6.35 10.67
C GLU A 50 11.62 6.37 10.84
N GLN A 51 12.22 7.55 10.74
CA GLN A 51 13.65 7.73 10.91
C GLN A 51 13.94 8.58 12.14
N TYR A 52 14.76 8.05 13.04
CA TYR A 52 15.14 8.69 14.30
C TYR A 52 16.61 9.07 14.24
N THR A 53 16.92 10.35 14.50
CA THR A 53 18.30 10.84 14.56
C THR A 53 18.55 11.52 15.90
N GLY A 54 19.74 11.30 16.48
CA GLY A 54 20.13 11.92 17.76
C GLY A 54 19.49 11.32 19.01
N THR A 55 18.83 10.18 18.90
CA THR A 55 18.19 9.42 19.98
C THR A 55 18.39 7.92 19.75
N ASP A 56 18.16 7.09 20.76
CA ASP A 56 18.28 5.63 20.68
C ASP A 56 16.98 4.93 21.10
N TRP A 57 17.02 3.62 21.33
CA TRP A 57 15.85 2.82 21.70
C TRP A 57 15.47 2.92 23.19
N SER A 58 16.27 3.61 24.00
CA SER A 58 16.00 3.82 25.44
C SER A 58 15.16 5.07 25.74
N ASP A 59 15.01 5.95 24.75
CA ASP A 59 14.18 7.14 24.83
C ASP A 59 12.76 6.83 24.33
N ASP A 60 11.85 6.59 25.27
CA ASP A 60 10.45 6.29 24.98
C ASP A 60 9.67 7.52 24.45
N GLU A 61 10.23 8.73 24.57
CA GLU A 61 9.60 9.99 24.12
C GLU A 61 10.13 10.47 22.77
N ARG A 62 11.03 9.70 22.15
CA ARG A 62 11.61 10.06 20.86
C ARG A 62 10.56 10.27 19.79
N LEU A 63 10.76 11.31 18.98
CA LEU A 63 9.92 11.62 17.83
C LEU A 63 10.68 11.38 16.52
N PRO A 64 10.01 10.87 15.48
CA PRO A 64 10.61 10.75 14.15
C PRO A 64 11.10 12.11 13.65
N THR A 65 12.30 12.11 13.08
CA THR A 65 12.93 13.30 12.48
C THR A 65 12.69 13.39 10.97
N SER A 66 12.47 12.25 10.33
CA SER A 66 12.00 12.14 8.95
C SER A 66 11.23 10.83 8.77
N TRP A 67 10.62 10.67 7.59
CA TRP A 67 10.05 9.41 7.14
C TRP A 67 10.54 9.10 5.73
N THR A 68 10.91 7.85 5.52
CA THR A 68 11.12 7.29 4.18
C THR A 68 9.85 6.56 3.74
N TRP A 69 9.53 6.61 2.46
CA TRP A 69 8.40 5.87 1.92
C TRP A 69 8.78 5.16 0.63
N THR A 70 8.11 4.03 0.37
CA THR A 70 8.34 3.20 -0.82
C THR A 70 7.02 2.66 -1.34
N ALA A 71 6.75 2.87 -2.63
CA ALA A 71 5.67 2.24 -3.37
C ALA A 71 6.22 1.04 -4.12
N GLU A 72 5.66 -0.15 -3.87
CA GLU A 72 6.17 -1.41 -4.40
C GLU A 72 5.09 -2.21 -5.12
N ARG A 73 5.52 -3.06 -6.04
CA ARG A 73 4.68 -4.10 -6.67
C ARG A 73 5.44 -5.42 -6.73
N ARG A 74 4.76 -6.53 -6.49
CA ARG A 74 5.30 -7.87 -6.76
C ARG A 74 5.49 -8.06 -8.26
N VAL A 75 6.75 -8.24 -8.66
CA VAL A 75 7.16 -8.53 -10.04
C VAL A 75 7.61 -9.99 -10.09
N ARG A 76 7.23 -10.68 -11.17
CA ARG A 76 7.68 -12.05 -11.40
C ARG A 76 9.13 -12.04 -11.89
N HIS A 77 9.98 -12.77 -11.19
CA HIS A 77 11.37 -12.97 -11.55
C HIS A 77 11.50 -14.13 -12.57
N SER A 78 12.66 -14.21 -13.25
CA SER A 78 12.89 -15.19 -14.33
C SER A 78 12.87 -16.64 -13.85
N ASP A 79 13.17 -16.87 -12.58
CA ASP A 79 13.07 -18.16 -11.88
C ASP A 79 11.64 -18.55 -11.46
N GLY A 80 10.64 -17.69 -11.75
CA GLY A 80 9.24 -17.91 -11.41
C GLY A 80 8.84 -17.44 -10.00
N THR A 81 9.78 -17.00 -9.18
CA THR A 81 9.50 -16.37 -7.88
C THR A 81 8.90 -14.98 -8.07
N HIS A 82 8.29 -14.43 -7.00
CA HIS A 82 7.81 -13.05 -6.99
C HIS A 82 8.64 -12.27 -5.98
N MET A 83 9.20 -11.15 -6.41
CA MET A 83 9.94 -10.24 -5.55
C MET A 83 9.26 -8.86 -5.56
N TRP A 84 9.38 -8.14 -4.45
CA TRP A 84 8.98 -6.74 -4.40
C TRP A 84 9.91 -5.91 -5.29
N GLY A 85 9.32 -5.25 -6.29
CA GLY A 85 9.99 -4.26 -7.11
C GLY A 85 9.56 -2.86 -6.67
N VAL A 86 10.53 -1.99 -6.46
CA VAL A 86 10.30 -0.58 -6.13
C VAL A 86 9.80 0.15 -7.38
N GLU A 87 8.60 0.72 -7.32
CA GLU A 87 8.08 1.61 -8.37
C GLU A 87 8.48 3.06 -8.11
N ARG A 88 8.40 3.50 -6.85
CA ARG A 88 8.81 4.83 -6.40
C ARG A 88 9.26 4.80 -4.95
N THR A 89 10.11 5.74 -4.58
CA THR A 89 10.53 5.96 -3.21
C THR A 89 10.80 7.44 -2.96
N GLY A 90 10.87 7.84 -1.71
CA GLY A 90 11.25 9.18 -1.30
C GLY A 90 11.41 9.31 0.20
N GLU A 91 11.75 10.51 0.63
CA GLU A 91 11.93 10.88 2.03
C GLU A 91 11.34 12.27 2.26
N ALA A 92 10.79 12.50 3.46
CA ALA A 92 10.36 13.82 3.91
C ALA A 92 10.75 14.04 5.38
N ARG A 93 11.21 15.24 5.71
CA ARG A 93 11.50 15.64 7.10
C ARG A 93 10.22 15.83 7.92
N ALA A 94 10.37 15.85 9.24
CA ALA A 94 9.32 16.17 10.21
C ALA A 94 8.43 17.36 9.80
N GLU A 95 9.07 18.47 9.42
CA GLU A 95 8.41 19.71 8.98
C GLU A 95 7.66 19.60 7.65
N ASP A 96 8.04 18.63 6.81
CA ASP A 96 7.51 18.38 5.47
C ASP A 96 6.69 17.09 5.38
N PHE A 97 6.22 16.54 6.51
CA PHE A 97 5.49 15.26 6.58
C PHE A 97 4.28 15.20 5.62
N TRP A 98 3.69 16.37 5.31
CA TRP A 98 2.59 16.50 4.37
C TRP A 98 2.92 15.93 2.97
N GLN A 99 4.19 15.92 2.57
CA GLN A 99 4.63 15.32 1.30
C GLN A 99 4.38 13.81 1.27
N VAL A 100 4.60 13.12 2.40
CA VAL A 100 4.31 11.68 2.55
C VAL A 100 2.81 11.44 2.37
N LEU A 101 1.97 12.28 2.98
CA LEU A 101 0.51 12.19 2.85
C LEU A 101 0.05 12.38 1.40
N VAL A 102 0.63 13.33 0.67
CA VAL A 102 0.34 13.54 -0.74
C VAL A 102 0.70 12.31 -1.57
N GLU A 103 1.85 11.68 -1.30
CA GLU A 103 2.28 10.49 -2.02
C GLU A 103 1.44 9.25 -1.69
N ALA A 104 1.08 9.05 -0.42
CA ALA A 104 0.17 8.00 0.02
C ALA A 104 -1.22 8.15 -0.62
N GLU A 105 -1.80 9.36 -0.61
CA GLU A 105 -3.09 9.67 -1.23
C GLU A 105 -3.05 9.45 -2.75
N ASN A 106 -1.98 9.91 -3.41
CA ASN A 106 -1.80 9.69 -4.85
C ASN A 106 -1.72 8.19 -5.18
N TRP A 107 -1.07 7.40 -4.34
CA TRP A 107 -1.03 5.95 -4.48
C TRP A 107 -2.41 5.32 -4.26
N ALA A 108 -3.13 5.68 -3.20
CA ALA A 108 -4.46 5.15 -2.89
C ALA A 108 -5.46 5.46 -4.01
N ARG A 109 -5.44 6.69 -4.54
CA ARG A 109 -6.26 7.09 -5.69
C ARG A 109 -5.97 6.25 -6.94
N ARG A 110 -4.71 5.91 -7.21
CA ARG A 110 -4.36 5.02 -8.34
C ARG A 110 -4.93 3.61 -8.15
N ILE A 111 -4.90 3.08 -6.92
CA ILE A 111 -5.49 1.78 -6.60
C ILE A 111 -7.01 1.81 -6.81
N GLN A 112 -7.70 2.80 -6.23
CA GLN A 112 -9.15 2.95 -6.41
C GLN A 112 -9.56 3.04 -7.88
N ASN A 113 -8.83 3.82 -8.69
CA ASN A 113 -9.09 3.93 -10.12
C ASN A 113 -8.92 2.57 -10.83
N ARG A 114 -7.90 1.78 -10.49
CA ARG A 114 -7.70 0.45 -11.06
C ARG A 114 -8.78 -0.53 -10.67
N THR A 115 -9.16 -0.56 -9.39
CA THR A 115 -10.26 -1.40 -8.89
C THR A 115 -11.57 -1.06 -9.60
N THR A 116 -11.84 0.24 -9.79
CA THR A 116 -13.04 0.72 -10.50
C THR A 116 -13.02 0.30 -11.96
N GLN A 117 -11.89 0.46 -12.67
CA GLN A 117 -11.75 0.00 -14.05
C GLN A 117 -11.90 -1.52 -14.16
N ALA A 118 -11.27 -2.30 -13.27
CA ALA A 118 -11.41 -3.75 -13.26
C ALA A 118 -12.86 -4.18 -13.02
N ALA A 119 -13.62 -3.48 -12.16
CA ALA A 119 -15.04 -3.73 -11.97
C ALA A 119 -15.87 -3.37 -13.21
N GLN A 120 -15.57 -2.25 -13.88
CA GLN A 120 -16.27 -1.80 -15.09
C GLN A 120 -16.02 -2.71 -16.31
N PHE A 121 -14.80 -3.24 -16.46
CA PHE A 121 -14.41 -4.03 -17.64
C PHE A 121 -14.29 -5.54 -17.37
N GLY A 122 -14.33 -5.98 -16.10
CA GLY A 122 -14.14 -7.37 -15.68
C GLY A 122 -15.41 -8.23 -15.61
N ILE A 123 -16.60 -7.65 -15.79
CA ILE A 123 -17.87 -8.40 -15.89
C ILE A 123 -18.03 -8.96 -17.31
N GLY A 124 -17.12 -9.85 -17.71
CA GLY A 124 -17.11 -10.48 -19.03
C GLY A 124 -16.69 -11.96 -19.07
N HIS A 125 -16.08 -12.50 -18.02
CA HIS A 125 -15.46 -13.85 -18.09
C HIS A 125 -16.05 -14.92 -17.14
N ARG A 126 -17.31 -14.79 -16.73
CA ARG A 126 -18.02 -15.86 -16.00
C ARG A 126 -19.45 -16.08 -16.48
N ARG A 127 -19.65 -16.32 -17.79
CA ARG A 127 -20.82 -17.05 -18.27
C ARG A 127 -20.44 -18.06 -19.36
N ARG A 128 -20.66 -19.34 -19.00
CA ARG A 128 -20.91 -20.52 -19.85
C ARG A 128 -19.77 -21.05 -20.72
N ASN A 129 -18.95 -21.92 -20.12
CA ASN A 129 -18.50 -23.15 -20.79
C ASN A 129 -19.21 -24.32 -20.11
N GLU A 130 -20.53 -24.46 -20.32
CA GLU A 130 -21.20 -25.74 -20.13
C GLU A 130 -21.20 -26.45 -21.49
N PRO A 131 -20.65 -27.67 -21.60
CA PRO A 131 -20.75 -28.45 -22.82
C PRO A 131 -22.22 -28.84 -23.04
N PRO A 132 -22.74 -28.82 -24.28
CA PRO A 132 -24.11 -29.22 -24.55
C PRO A 132 -24.32 -30.68 -24.18
N ALA A 133 -25.39 -30.96 -23.43
CA ALA A 133 -25.78 -32.32 -23.09
C ALA A 133 -26.05 -33.16 -24.36
N PRO A 134 -25.64 -34.44 -24.38
CA PRO A 134 -25.90 -35.31 -25.52
C PRO A 134 -27.40 -35.59 -25.64
N ARG A 135 -27.96 -35.42 -26.84
CA ARG A 135 -29.32 -35.83 -27.16
C ARG A 135 -29.34 -37.34 -27.41
N LEU A 136 -30.22 -38.05 -26.70
CA LEU A 136 -30.64 -39.42 -26.98
C LEU A 136 -31.78 -39.40 -28.00
#